data_AF-A0A420J6G0-F1
#
_entry.id   AF-A0A420J6G0-F1
#
_cell.length_a   1.000
_cell.length_b   1.000
_cell.length_c   1.000
_cell.angle_alpha   90.00
_cell.angle_beta   90.00
_cell.angle_gamma   90.00
#
_symmetry.space_group_name_H-M   'P 1'
#
loop_
_entity.id
_entity.type
_entity.pdbx_description
1 polymer ?
#
loop_
_entity_poly.entity_id
_entity_poly.type
_entity_poly.pdbx_seq_one_letter_code
_entity_poly.pdbx_strand_id
1 'polypeptide(L)'
;GIRIARDQDSGESFYNAPEPHQTASDQAPSWAFSTTPRKFSGIENSQYPQFRSLIEAKLRIDANAMWNEKERVWYDYGCLTDVALRRIHPWIEFAKGKEQFTVAEFLDRLDKAFGDPEKITKAINKLNSIRQGNRSFREFLQDFQ
;
A
#
# COMPACT_ATOMS: atom_id res chain seq x y z
N GLY A 1 23.65 -75.23 38.23
CA GLY A 1 22.35 -74.94 38.83
C GLY A 1 21.58 -74.02 37.92
N ILE A 2 20.34 -74.41 37.62
CA ILE A 2 19.20 -73.61 37.11
C ILE A 2 19.31 -73.06 35.68
N ARG A 3 18.14 -72.99 35.03
CA ARG A 3 17.81 -73.20 33.63
C ARG A 3 16.76 -72.12 33.24
N ILE A 4 16.70 -71.76 31.95
CA ILE A 4 15.57 -71.13 31.21
C ILE A 4 15.30 -69.62 31.42
N ALA A 5 15.35 -68.83 30.34
CA ALA A 5 14.17 -68.26 29.65
C ALA A 5 14.55 -67.13 28.68
N ARG A 6 13.99 -67.20 27.47
CA ARG A 6 13.91 -66.13 26.47
C ARG A 6 12.48 -65.58 26.58
N ASP A 7 12.27 -64.27 26.64
CA ASP A 7 11.02 -63.67 26.18
C ASP A 7 11.13 -62.16 25.94
N GLN A 8 10.34 -61.71 24.97
CA GLN A 8 10.13 -60.33 24.53
C GLN A 8 9.00 -59.66 25.36
N ASP A 9 9.00 -58.31 25.31
CA ASP A 9 7.83 -57.43 25.08
C ASP A 9 7.38 -56.43 26.19
N SER A 10 7.02 -55.25 25.69
CA SER A 10 6.11 -54.20 26.20
C SER A 10 6.60 -53.14 27.21
N GLY A 11 6.41 -51.85 26.85
CA GLY A 11 6.31 -50.75 27.82
C GLY A 11 6.94 -49.40 27.44
N GLU A 12 6.25 -48.65 26.59
CA GLU A 12 6.15 -47.18 26.42
C GLU A 12 7.09 -46.18 27.15
N SER A 13 7.55 -45.17 26.37
CA SER A 13 7.59 -43.69 26.61
C SER A 13 8.10 -43.19 27.99
N PHE A 14 9.02 -42.22 28.09
CA PHE A 14 8.75 -40.78 28.01
C PHE A 14 10.07 -39.98 28.11
N TYR A 15 10.02 -38.74 27.64
CA TYR A 15 11.04 -37.67 27.66
C TYR A 15 11.99 -37.56 26.46
N ASN A 16 11.42 -37.31 25.28
CA ASN A 16 12.01 -36.30 24.42
C ASN A 16 11.51 -34.93 24.92
N ALA A 17 12.42 -34.10 25.42
CA ALA A 17 12.13 -32.72 25.77
C ALA A 17 11.71 -31.96 24.48
N PRO A 18 10.66 -31.11 24.52
CA PRO A 18 10.33 -30.28 23.38
C PRO A 18 11.42 -29.22 23.18
N GLU A 19 11.97 -29.18 21.98
CA GLU A 19 12.82 -28.09 21.49
C GLU A 19 12.14 -26.72 21.68
N PRO A 20 12.93 -25.65 21.87
CA PRO A 20 12.38 -24.32 22.13
C PRO A 20 11.39 -23.94 21.04
N HIS A 21 10.16 -23.66 21.46
CA HIS A 21 9.10 -23.15 20.63
C HIS A 21 9.63 -21.98 19.79
N GLN A 22 9.82 -22.24 18.50
CA GLN A 22 9.88 -21.21 17.48
C GLN A 22 8.56 -20.45 17.62
N THR A 23 8.62 -19.27 18.24
CA THR A 23 7.51 -18.33 18.18
C THR A 23 7.33 -18.05 16.70
N ALA A 24 6.16 -18.42 16.18
CA ALA A 24 5.77 -18.22 14.80
C ALA A 24 6.25 -16.83 14.36
N SER A 25 7.21 -16.81 13.44
CA SER A 25 7.70 -15.59 12.85
C SER A 25 6.49 -14.88 12.24
N ASP A 26 6.21 -13.67 12.70
CA ASP A 26 5.32 -12.68 12.05
C ASP A 26 5.88 -12.30 10.68
N GLN A 27 6.12 -13.28 9.80
CA GLN A 27 6.47 -13.04 8.42
C GLN A 27 5.19 -12.61 7.72
N ALA A 28 5.12 -11.30 7.48
CA ALA A 28 4.14 -10.73 6.56
C ALA A 28 4.09 -11.59 5.29
N PRO A 29 2.88 -11.95 4.82
CA PRO A 29 2.74 -12.92 3.73
C PRO A 29 3.47 -12.43 2.48
N SER A 30 4.04 -13.35 1.71
CA SER A 30 4.91 -13.04 0.54
C SER A 30 4.27 -12.11 -0.50
N TRP A 31 2.93 -12.04 -0.56
CA TRP A 31 2.20 -11.09 -1.41
C TRP A 31 2.30 -9.63 -0.94
N ALA A 32 2.57 -9.37 0.35
CA ALA A 32 2.81 -8.05 0.90
C ALA A 32 3.97 -7.35 0.16
N PHE A 33 4.93 -8.15 -0.32
CA PHE A 33 6.11 -7.72 -1.06
C PHE A 33 6.02 -7.97 -2.58
N SER A 34 4.82 -8.11 -3.17
CA SER A 34 4.70 -8.11 -4.64
C SER A 34 5.14 -6.73 -5.17
N THR A 35 6.34 -6.69 -5.75
CA THR A 35 7.32 -5.60 -5.60
C THR A 35 7.45 -4.68 -6.80
N THR A 36 6.49 -4.70 -7.74
CA THR A 36 6.49 -3.70 -8.82
C THR A 36 5.55 -2.56 -8.44
N PRO A 37 6.10 -1.40 -8.01
CA PRO A 37 5.26 -0.27 -7.67
C PRO A 37 4.62 0.21 -8.96
N ARG A 38 3.28 0.36 -8.96
CA ARG A 38 2.57 0.97 -10.09
C ARG A 38 3.16 2.35 -10.34
N LYS A 39 3.66 2.58 -11.56
CA LYS A 39 4.40 3.79 -11.90
C LYS A 39 3.46 4.93 -12.31
N PHE A 40 3.84 6.15 -11.97
CA PHE A 40 3.16 7.38 -12.40
C PHE A 40 4.17 8.36 -13.01
N SER A 41 3.98 8.67 -14.29
CA SER A 41 4.89 9.54 -15.05
C SER A 41 4.60 11.03 -14.90
N GLY A 42 3.38 11.40 -14.46
CA GLY A 42 2.95 12.80 -14.39
C GLY A 42 2.73 13.47 -15.76
N ILE A 43 2.68 12.70 -16.85
CA ILE A 43 2.34 13.22 -18.19
C ILE A 43 0.84 13.48 -18.30
N GLU A 44 0.04 12.51 -17.84
CA GLU A 44 -1.42 12.61 -17.87
C GLU A 44 -1.96 12.84 -16.45
N ASN A 45 -2.23 14.10 -16.11
CA ASN A 45 -2.75 14.46 -14.78
C ASN A 45 -4.13 13.87 -14.48
N SER A 46 -4.92 13.51 -15.49
CA SER A 46 -6.22 12.85 -15.30
C SER A 46 -6.11 11.47 -14.63
N GLN A 47 -4.92 10.83 -14.71
CA GLN A 47 -4.63 9.55 -14.03
C GLN A 47 -4.22 9.72 -12.56
N TYR A 48 -3.90 10.95 -12.13
CA TYR A 48 -3.42 11.21 -10.78
C TYR A 48 -4.41 10.77 -9.69
N PRO A 49 -5.73 11.02 -9.78
CA PRO A 49 -6.69 10.59 -8.77
C PRO A 49 -6.70 9.06 -8.53
N GLN A 50 -6.59 8.28 -9.61
CA GLN A 50 -6.57 6.82 -9.56
C GLN A 50 -5.25 6.35 -8.95
N PHE A 51 -4.12 6.91 -9.41
CA PHE A 51 -2.80 6.63 -8.84
C PHE A 51 -2.76 6.94 -7.33
N ARG A 52 -3.25 8.11 -6.94
CA ARG A 52 -3.29 8.59 -5.55
C ARG A 52 -4.08 7.67 -4.64
N SER A 53 -5.23 7.18 -5.11
CA SER A 53 -6.06 6.21 -4.38
C SER A 53 -5.36 4.87 -4.21
N LEU A 54 -4.67 4.38 -5.25
CA LEU A 54 -3.97 3.09 -5.23
C LEU A 54 -2.78 3.10 -4.28
N ILE A 55 -1.99 4.18 -4.27
CA ILE A 55 -0.88 4.36 -3.33
C ILE A 55 -1.39 4.42 -1.90
N GLU A 56 -2.43 5.21 -1.64
CA GLU A 56 -3.02 5.30 -0.29
C GLU A 56 -3.54 3.95 0.21
N ALA A 57 -4.20 3.18 -0.66
CA ALA A 57 -4.65 1.84 -0.32
C ALA A 57 -3.47 0.92 0.01
N LYS A 58 -2.40 0.93 -0.80
CA LYS A 58 -1.20 0.12 -0.56
C LYS A 58 -0.54 0.49 0.76
N LEU A 59 -0.35 1.79 1.02
CA LEU A 59 0.21 2.28 2.27
C LEU A 59 -0.62 1.91 3.50
N ARG A 60 -1.96 1.86 3.38
CA ARG A 60 -2.85 1.42 4.46
C ARG A 60 -2.77 -0.08 4.71
N ILE A 61 -2.75 -0.89 3.66
CA ILE A 61 -2.70 -2.36 3.76
C ILE A 61 -1.34 -2.80 4.30
N ASP A 62 -0.26 -2.21 3.79
CA ASP A 62 1.10 -2.55 4.19
C ASP A 62 1.58 -1.78 5.41
N ALA A 63 0.78 -0.84 5.94
CA ALA A 63 1.12 -0.08 7.14
C ALA A 63 1.50 -0.99 8.31
N ASN A 64 0.85 -2.16 8.39
CA ASN A 64 1.07 -3.16 9.42
C ASN A 64 2.27 -4.08 9.12
N ALA A 65 2.82 -4.07 7.90
CA ALA A 65 3.92 -4.93 7.45
C ALA A 65 5.33 -4.40 7.83
N MET A 66 5.43 -3.65 8.93
CA MET A 66 6.69 -3.19 9.55
C MET A 66 7.47 -2.07 8.85
N TRP A 67 6.84 -1.24 8.00
CA TRP A 67 7.54 -0.08 7.41
C TRP A 67 7.44 1.16 8.28
N ASN A 68 8.56 1.82 8.56
CA ASN A 68 8.56 3.14 9.19
C ASN A 68 8.10 4.22 8.20
N GLU A 69 7.77 5.40 8.72
CA GLU A 69 7.18 6.47 7.91
C GLU A 69 8.08 6.92 6.75
N LYS A 70 9.40 6.97 6.96
CA LYS A 70 10.36 7.39 5.93
C LYS A 70 10.47 6.37 4.81
N GLU A 71 10.46 5.08 5.15
CA GLU A 71 10.46 3.98 4.18
C GLU A 71 9.23 4.03 3.27
N ARG A 72 8.06 4.37 3.82
CA ARG A 72 6.82 4.55 3.05
C ARG A 72 6.94 5.70 2.05
N VAL A 73 7.51 6.85 2.48
CA VAL A 73 7.76 7.97 1.56
C VAL A 73 8.72 7.57 0.44
N TRP A 74 9.79 6.80 0.76
CA TRP A 74 10.72 6.32 -0.26
C TRP A 74 10.08 5.33 -1.23
N TYR A 75 9.21 4.45 -0.74
CA TYR A 75 8.43 3.55 -1.57
C TYR A 75 7.55 4.33 -2.55
N ASP A 76 6.76 5.30 -2.06
CA ASP A 76 5.89 6.11 -2.90
C ASP A 76 6.68 6.96 -3.91
N TYR A 77 7.81 7.53 -3.48
CA TYR A 77 8.72 8.24 -4.37
C TYR A 77 9.26 7.32 -5.48
N GLY A 78 9.57 6.07 -5.13
CA GLY A 78 9.94 5.01 -6.07
C GLY A 78 8.84 4.64 -7.07
N CYS A 79 7.59 5.05 -6.84
CA CYS A 79 6.49 4.90 -7.79
C CYS A 79 6.48 6.00 -8.86
N LEU A 80 7.22 7.09 -8.69
CA LEU A 80 7.23 8.19 -9.65
C LEU A 80 8.23 7.96 -10.79
N THR A 81 7.88 8.40 -12.00
CA THR A 81 8.77 8.44 -13.16
C THR A 81 8.70 9.80 -13.86
N ASP A 82 9.61 10.05 -14.80
CA ASP A 82 9.55 11.15 -15.77
C ASP A 82 9.24 12.55 -15.19
N VAL A 83 8.09 13.12 -15.53
CA VAL A 83 7.66 14.47 -15.11
C VAL A 83 7.34 14.48 -13.62
N ALA A 84 6.68 13.43 -13.12
CA ALA A 84 6.35 13.30 -11.71
C ALA A 84 7.61 13.27 -10.85
N LEU A 85 8.57 12.42 -11.21
CA LEU A 85 9.82 12.29 -10.49
C LEU A 85 10.58 13.63 -10.46
N ARG A 86 10.74 14.29 -11.61
CA ARG A 86 11.44 15.59 -11.71
C ARG A 86 10.78 16.69 -10.90
N ARG A 87 9.45 16.73 -10.86
CA ARG A 87 8.70 17.78 -10.17
C ARG A 87 8.72 17.64 -8.65
N ILE A 88 8.78 16.39 -8.16
CA ILE A 88 8.75 16.08 -6.74
C ILE A 88 10.17 16.00 -6.14
N HIS A 89 11.19 15.65 -6.93
CA HIS A 89 12.57 15.50 -6.46
C HIS A 89 13.11 16.70 -5.65
N PRO A 90 12.87 17.98 -6.01
CA PRO A 90 13.33 19.10 -5.18
C PRO A 90 12.79 19.10 -3.75
N TRP A 91 11.55 18.63 -3.56
CA TRP A 91 10.98 18.51 -2.23
C TRP A 91 11.61 17.35 -1.45
N ILE A 92 11.88 16.22 -2.10
CA ILE A 92 12.59 15.09 -1.48
C ILE A 92 13.96 15.52 -0.97
N GLU A 93 14.74 16.23 -1.79
CA GLU A 93 16.06 16.74 -1.40
C GLU A 93 15.98 17.73 -0.24
N PHE A 94 14.93 18.56 -0.20
CA PHE A 94 14.71 19.50 0.88
C PHE A 94 14.24 18.85 2.18
N ALA A 95 13.37 17.84 2.09
CA ALA A 95 12.69 17.24 3.23
C ALA A 95 13.45 16.03 3.80
N LYS A 96 14.30 15.36 3.02
CA LYS A 96 15.07 14.20 3.51
C LYS A 96 15.89 14.61 4.73
N GLY A 97 15.70 13.88 5.83
CA GLY A 97 16.37 14.16 7.11
C GLY A 97 15.64 15.16 8.03
N LYS A 98 14.50 15.72 7.62
CA LYS A 98 13.65 16.58 8.48
C LYS A 98 12.46 15.80 9.03
N GLU A 99 11.83 16.36 10.06
CA GLU A 99 10.63 15.78 10.68
C GLU A 99 9.44 15.78 9.72
N GLN A 100 9.37 16.75 8.80
CA GLN A 100 8.34 16.84 7.76
C GLN A 100 8.45 15.77 6.66
N PHE A 101 9.40 14.82 6.75
CA PHE A 101 9.54 13.72 5.80
C PHE A 101 8.53 12.61 6.12
N THR A 102 7.25 12.98 6.03
CA THR A 102 6.09 12.14 6.37
C THR A 102 5.31 11.77 5.12
N VAL A 103 4.53 10.69 5.22
CA VAL A 103 3.63 10.29 4.13
C VAL A 103 2.60 11.37 3.85
N ALA A 104 2.06 12.00 4.90
CA ALA A 104 1.06 13.06 4.76
C ALA A 104 1.58 14.26 3.95
N GLU A 105 2.78 14.75 4.29
CA GLU A 105 3.40 15.88 3.59
C GLU A 105 3.80 15.51 2.16
N PHE A 106 4.26 14.27 1.93
CA PHE A 106 4.55 13.80 0.59
C PHE A 106 3.30 13.76 -0.29
N LEU A 107 2.19 13.23 0.23
CA LEU A 107 0.92 13.15 -0.49
C LEU A 107 0.32 14.53 -0.75
N ASP A 108 0.40 15.46 0.21
CA ASP A 108 0.04 16.86 0.00
C ASP A 108 0.89 17.51 -1.10
N ARG A 109 2.19 17.21 -1.14
CA ARG A 109 3.07 17.71 -2.20
C ARG A 109 2.66 17.18 -3.58
N LEU A 110 2.24 15.92 -3.67
CA LEU A 110 1.69 15.35 -4.89
C LEU A 110 0.35 16.01 -5.27
N ASP A 111 -0.54 16.24 -4.30
CA ASP A 111 -1.84 16.88 -4.54
C ASP A 111 -1.68 18.31 -5.06
N LYS A 112 -0.73 19.07 -4.51
CA LYS A 112 -0.37 20.42 -5.02
C LYS A 112 0.26 20.38 -6.41
N ALA A 113 0.96 19.31 -6.76
CA ALA A 113 1.62 19.20 -8.06
C ALA A 113 0.66 18.72 -9.17
N PHE A 114 -0.16 17.70 -8.89
CA PHE A 114 -0.92 16.96 -9.91
C PHE A 114 -2.43 16.94 -9.66
N GLY A 115 -2.88 17.39 -8.49
CA GLY A 115 -4.29 17.53 -8.18
C GLY A 115 -4.97 18.58 -9.05
N ASP A 116 -6.25 18.38 -9.30
CA ASP A 116 -7.11 19.37 -9.97
C ASP A 116 -7.69 20.34 -8.92
N PRO A 117 -7.23 21.61 -8.86
CA PRO A 117 -7.72 22.57 -7.87
C PRO A 117 -9.20 22.89 -8.06
N GLU A 118 -9.74 22.68 -9.27
CA GLU A 118 -11.14 22.94 -9.60
C GLU A 118 -12.02 21.70 -9.47
N LYS A 119 -11.50 20.57 -8.97
CA LYS A 119 -12.23 19.30 -8.92
C LYS A 119 -13.60 19.44 -8.24
N ILE A 120 -13.66 20.19 -7.13
CA ILE A 120 -14.91 20.45 -6.41
C ILE A 120 -15.85 21.30 -7.26
N THR A 121 -15.35 22.39 -7.84
CA THR A 121 -16.13 23.29 -8.69
C THR A 121 -16.69 22.56 -9.93
N LYS A 122 -15.87 21.73 -10.59
CA LYS A 122 -16.28 20.89 -11.71
C LYS A 122 -17.33 19.86 -11.31
N ALA A 123 -17.18 19.22 -10.15
CA ALA A 123 -18.18 18.29 -9.63
C ALA A 123 -19.53 18.99 -9.36
N ILE A 124 -19.50 20.19 -8.75
CA ILE A 124 -20.69 21.01 -8.50
C ILE A 124 -21.34 21.44 -9.81
N ASN A 125 -20.56 21.94 -10.77
CA ASN A 125 -21.07 22.36 -12.08
C ASN A 125 -21.68 21.18 -12.84
N LYS A 126 -21.08 19.99 -12.77
CA LYS A 126 -21.64 18.77 -13.35
C LYS A 126 -22.97 18.40 -12.68
N LEU A 127 -23.05 18.40 -11.35
CA LEU A 127 -24.29 18.15 -10.60
C LEU A 127 -25.40 19.14 -10.98
N ASN A 128 -25.06 20.42 -11.07
CA ASN A 128 -26.01 21.47 -11.46
C ASN A 128 -26.50 21.30 -12.91
N SER A 129 -25.61 20.97 -13.84
CA SER A 129 -25.95 20.66 -15.23
C SER A 129 -26.88 19.44 -15.34
N ILE A 130 -26.66 18.40 -14.53
CA ILE A 130 -27.52 17.21 -14.49
C ILE A 130 -28.92 17.60 -13.96
N ARG A 131 -28.98 18.36 -12.86
CA ARG A 131 -30.24 18.84 -12.29
C ARG A 131 -31.03 19.72 -13.26
N GLN A 132 -30.33 20.52 -14.09
CA GLN A 132 -30.96 21.44 -15.05
C GLN A 132 -31.37 20.75 -16.36
N GLY A 133 -30.71 19.66 -16.77
CA GLY A 133 -30.82 19.10 -18.12
C GLY A 133 -31.97 18.10 -18.36
N ASN A 134 -32.83 17.80 -17.38
CA ASN A 134 -33.89 16.77 -17.50
C ASN A 134 -33.38 15.43 -18.09
N ARG A 135 -32.15 15.03 -17.75
CA ARG A 135 -31.51 13.81 -18.27
C ARG A 135 -31.95 12.59 -17.47
N SER A 136 -32.11 11.45 -18.13
CA SER A 136 -32.51 10.22 -17.46
C SER A 136 -31.37 9.72 -16.55
N PHE A 137 -31.72 9.14 -15.39
CA PHE A 137 -30.75 8.57 -14.45
C PHE A 137 -29.83 7.51 -15.10
N ARG A 138 -30.29 6.88 -16.19
CA ARG A 138 -29.55 5.86 -16.94
C ARG A 138 -28.44 6.47 -17.81
N GLU A 139 -28.68 7.60 -18.46
CA GLU A 139 -27.66 8.37 -19.19
C GLU A 139 -26.60 8.96 -18.24
N PHE A 140 -26.99 9.27 -16.99
CA PHE A 140 -26.09 9.75 -15.96
C PHE A 140 -25.07 8.69 -15.50
N LEU A 141 -25.47 7.42 -15.35
CA LEU A 141 -24.57 6.36 -14.87
C LEU A 141 -23.46 6.01 -15.87
N GLN A 142 -23.66 6.28 -17.15
CA GLN A 142 -22.70 5.98 -18.21
C GLN A 142 -21.47 6.90 -18.18
N ASP A 143 -21.58 8.10 -17.60
CA ASP A 143 -20.48 9.06 -17.44
C ASP A 143 -19.47 8.64 -16.35
N PHE A 144 -19.78 7.61 -15.55
CA PHE A 144 -18.96 7.13 -14.42
C PHE A 144 -18.48 5.67 -14.57
N GLN A 145 -18.74 5.03 -15.72
CA GLN A 145 -18.12 3.75 -16.13
C GLN A 145 -16.85 3.99 -16.93
#